data_AF-A0A7C5CI16-F1
#
_entry.id   AF-A0A7C5CI16-F1
#
_cell.length_a   1.000
_cell.length_b   1.000
_cell.length_c   1.000
_cell.angle_alpha   90.00
_cell.angle_beta   90.00
_cell.angle_gamma   90.00
#
_symmetry.space_group_name_H-M   'P 1'
#
loop_
_entity.id
_entity.type
_entity.pdbx_description
1 polymer ?
#
loop_
_entity_poly.entity_id
_entity_poly.type
_entity_poly.pdbx_seq_one_letter_code
_entity_poly.pdbx_strand_id
1 'polypeptide(L)'
;MKYAIRLISILFMTITLSNAWGMGGMFGGDDDNDCTQTIQTIQTRVSSSNDDAEERVSNGHMYRDSSDLELTEDGHTQVVGIRFQNLNIPQGATITKAYIQFEVDETSSKSTHLTIKGEDTDNSSSFSSSDYDISSRDTTSISNNINWHPQKWKHKNEHGAKQRTPNLKNIVQEIINRDGWNNGNAMSFIITGSGKRVAESYDGESDASPLLHIEYMGCPQDEDNDTNNENSTAVCYALTDDSNKLYKVSMLPNGNPLPIATTINISTTFNGEGSAYRASNNTFYAFKGTSDDHGPSDLYSVNVNSGATTKVKDDIISEAVDGAEFYFDPTLNKEILYIISGEHHSKLYAFDPDNWTPLSGYPKNTNTDLSSLAIDPTTGLGYAIDDYNYDGVKPPVYSINLKTGATNYITRLQNLADAEGLAFASDGNLYIEDEGRDDLNGKRLYEVNLQTGALTPSAVTNANGDIEGLSCNGTQIAIEKA
;
A
#
# COMPACT_ATOMS: atom_id res chain seq x y z
N MET A 1 -35.31 -53.48 27.48
CA MET A 1 -34.74 -52.23 26.97
C MET A 1 -35.22 -51.10 27.85
N LYS A 2 -34.28 -50.33 28.40
CA LYS A 2 -34.50 -49.23 29.35
C LYS A 2 -35.07 -48.02 28.64
N TYR A 3 -36.00 -47.29 29.25
CA TYR A 3 -35.94 -45.82 29.38
C TYR A 3 -36.80 -45.41 30.57
N ALA A 4 -36.18 -44.79 31.57
CA ALA A 4 -36.83 -44.17 32.71
C ALA A 4 -36.55 -42.67 32.65
N ILE A 5 -37.61 -41.88 32.60
CA ILE A 5 -37.63 -40.42 32.65
C ILE A 5 -37.46 -39.98 34.11
N ARG A 6 -36.63 -38.97 34.38
CA ARG A 6 -36.87 -38.05 35.51
C ARG A 6 -36.22 -36.68 35.28
N LEU A 7 -37.05 -35.67 35.52
CA LEU A 7 -36.77 -34.23 35.50
C LEU A 7 -35.60 -33.86 36.42
N ILE A 8 -34.82 -32.85 36.01
CA ILE A 8 -33.91 -32.11 36.89
C ILE A 8 -34.35 -30.64 36.92
N SER A 9 -34.61 -30.18 38.14
CA SER A 9 -34.87 -28.79 38.49
C SER A 9 -33.55 -28.05 38.79
N ILE A 10 -33.59 -26.76 38.50
CA ILE A 10 -32.55 -25.73 38.56
C ILE A 10 -32.01 -25.55 40.00
N LEU A 11 -30.70 -25.33 40.11
CA LEU A 11 -30.09 -24.60 41.23
C LEU A 11 -28.97 -23.69 40.70
N PHE A 12 -29.17 -22.38 40.87
CA PHE A 12 -28.14 -21.36 40.69
C PHE A 12 -27.17 -21.38 41.88
N MET A 13 -25.87 -21.30 41.62
CA MET A 13 -24.89 -20.87 42.63
C MET A 13 -23.83 -20.00 41.97
N THR A 14 -23.80 -18.75 42.42
CA THR A 14 -22.81 -17.71 42.12
C THR A 14 -21.46 -18.03 42.76
N ILE A 15 -20.36 -17.82 42.05
CA ILE A 15 -19.02 -17.71 42.65
C ILE A 15 -18.35 -16.43 42.14
N THR A 16 -17.95 -15.60 43.09
CA THR A 16 -17.13 -14.39 42.95
C THR A 16 -15.65 -14.72 42.91
N LEU A 17 -14.90 -13.93 42.16
CA LEU A 17 -13.46 -13.98 41.87
C LEU A 17 -12.53 -13.98 43.11
N SER A 18 -11.41 -14.67 42.99
CA SER A 18 -10.16 -14.32 43.69
C SER A 18 -8.92 -14.72 42.85
N ASN A 19 -7.96 -13.81 42.79
CA ASN A 19 -6.74 -13.81 41.97
C ASN A 19 -5.79 -14.99 42.22
N ALA A 20 -5.12 -15.45 41.16
CA ALA A 20 -3.84 -16.16 41.24
C ALA A 20 -3.00 -15.92 39.98
N TRP A 21 -1.78 -15.43 40.16
CA TRP A 21 -0.70 -15.49 39.15
C TRP A 21 0.03 -16.82 39.28
N GLY A 22 0.34 -17.47 38.16
CA GLY A 22 1.15 -18.70 38.10
C GLY A 22 1.29 -19.23 36.66
N MET A 23 2.53 -19.35 36.19
CA MET A 23 2.98 -19.48 34.80
C MET A 23 2.68 -20.82 34.11
N GLY A 24 2.56 -20.78 32.77
CA GLY A 24 3.21 -21.74 31.86
C GLY A 24 2.33 -22.55 30.91
N GLY A 25 2.42 -22.28 29.59
CA GLY A 25 2.37 -23.33 28.54
C GLY A 25 1.33 -23.22 27.42
N MET A 26 1.64 -22.43 26.39
CA MET A 26 1.65 -22.74 24.92
C MET A 26 0.44 -23.39 24.20
N PHE A 27 0.30 -23.02 22.90
CA PHE A 27 -0.76 -23.28 21.89
C PHE A 27 -1.90 -22.25 21.96
N GLY A 28 -2.08 -21.29 21.06
CA GLY A 28 -1.81 -21.24 19.62
C GLY A 28 -3.08 -20.68 18.96
N GLY A 29 -3.06 -19.41 18.56
CA GLY A 29 -4.16 -18.68 17.94
C GLY A 29 -3.79 -17.21 17.86
N ASP A 30 -3.43 -16.75 16.66
CA ASP A 30 -3.28 -15.34 16.33
C ASP A 30 -4.61 -14.62 16.58
N ASP A 31 -4.72 -13.90 17.69
CA ASP A 31 -5.73 -12.86 17.83
C ASP A 31 -5.08 -11.54 17.44
N ASP A 32 -5.03 -11.31 16.12
CA ASP A 32 -4.65 -10.07 15.45
C ASP A 32 -5.74 -8.98 15.62
N ASN A 33 -6.17 -8.76 16.86
CA ASN A 33 -7.32 -7.90 17.19
C ASN A 33 -7.10 -7.07 18.46
N ASP A 34 -5.92 -6.47 18.61
CA ASP A 34 -5.66 -5.42 19.60
C ASP A 34 -6.07 -4.01 19.09
N CYS A 35 -7.12 -3.95 18.27
CA CYS A 35 -7.68 -2.70 17.76
C CYS A 35 -9.20 -2.69 17.96
N THR A 36 -9.78 -1.49 18.11
CA THR A 36 -11.25 -1.36 18.08
C THR A 36 -11.72 -1.45 16.63
N GLN A 37 -12.39 -2.54 16.29
CA GLN A 37 -13.00 -2.75 14.96
C GLN A 37 -14.08 -1.68 14.69
N THR A 38 -13.93 -0.94 13.60
CA THR A 38 -14.90 0.05 13.10
C THR A 38 -15.27 -0.26 11.65
N ILE A 39 -16.27 0.43 11.11
CA ILE A 39 -16.62 0.28 9.70
C ILE A 39 -15.55 1.00 8.87
N GLN A 40 -14.80 0.22 8.09
CA GLN A 40 -13.93 0.69 7.02
C GLN A 40 -14.72 0.75 5.71
N THR A 41 -14.35 1.69 4.83
CA THR A 41 -14.99 1.85 3.51
C THR A 41 -13.93 1.81 2.42
N ILE A 42 -14.18 1.02 1.38
CA ILE A 42 -13.42 1.04 0.13
C ILE A 42 -14.35 1.47 -1.00
N GLN A 43 -13.84 2.36 -1.83
CA GLN A 43 -14.47 2.75 -3.08
C GLN A 43 -13.44 2.64 -4.19
N THR A 44 -13.66 1.73 -5.13
CA THR A 44 -12.76 1.54 -6.28
C THR A 44 -13.56 1.56 -7.58
N ARG A 45 -12.99 2.15 -8.62
CA ARG A 45 -13.56 2.13 -9.96
C ARG A 45 -12.89 1.07 -10.81
N VAL A 46 -13.54 0.71 -11.90
CA VAL A 46 -12.85 0.07 -13.03
C VAL A 46 -11.69 1.01 -13.43
N SER A 47 -10.47 0.47 -13.50
CA SER A 47 -9.25 1.27 -13.66
C SER A 47 -8.48 0.97 -14.94
N SER A 48 -8.93 0.00 -15.75
CA SER A 48 -8.36 -0.30 -17.05
C SER A 48 -9.43 -0.78 -18.04
N SER A 49 -9.14 -0.63 -19.33
CA SER A 49 -10.01 -1.07 -20.43
C SER A 49 -10.37 -2.57 -20.33
N ASN A 50 -9.45 -3.42 -19.87
CA ASN A 50 -9.74 -4.86 -19.76
C ASN A 50 -10.41 -5.26 -18.44
N ASP A 51 -10.88 -4.30 -17.64
CA ASP A 51 -11.57 -4.54 -16.38
C ASP A 51 -13.09 -4.38 -16.49
N ASP A 52 -13.62 -3.88 -17.60
CA ASP A 52 -15.01 -4.10 -17.95
C ASP A 52 -15.13 -4.65 -19.37
N ALA A 53 -16.09 -5.54 -19.55
CA ALA A 53 -16.19 -6.26 -20.81
C ALA A 53 -17.59 -6.79 -21.04
N GLU A 54 -17.91 -6.96 -22.31
CA GLU A 54 -19.15 -7.55 -22.77
C GLU A 54 -18.85 -8.76 -23.63
N GLU A 55 -19.44 -9.88 -23.27
CA GLU A 55 -19.34 -11.11 -24.01
C GLU A 55 -20.66 -11.39 -24.72
N ARG A 56 -20.60 -11.51 -26.04
CA ARG A 56 -21.77 -11.86 -26.82
C ARG A 56 -22.13 -13.34 -26.66
N VAL A 57 -23.32 -13.62 -26.12
CA VAL A 57 -23.77 -15.00 -25.81
C VAL A 57 -23.79 -15.94 -27.01
N SER A 58 -24.05 -15.44 -28.22
CA SER A 58 -24.22 -16.29 -29.41
C SER A 58 -22.93 -16.92 -29.94
N ASN A 59 -21.79 -16.32 -29.66
CA ASN A 59 -20.50 -16.72 -30.23
C ASN A 59 -19.28 -16.48 -29.32
N GLY A 60 -19.48 -15.94 -28.11
CA GLY A 60 -18.41 -15.70 -27.14
C GLY A 60 -17.56 -14.47 -27.41
N HIS A 61 -17.85 -13.71 -28.48
CA HIS A 61 -17.02 -12.57 -28.86
C HIS A 61 -16.95 -11.53 -27.74
N MET A 62 -15.72 -11.13 -27.40
CA MET A 62 -15.40 -10.19 -26.34
C MET A 62 -15.27 -8.76 -26.86
N TYR A 63 -15.98 -7.82 -26.23
CA TYR A 63 -15.80 -6.39 -26.38
C TYR A 63 -15.23 -5.85 -25.07
N ARG A 64 -14.06 -5.22 -25.12
CA ARG A 64 -13.31 -4.73 -23.93
C ARG A 64 -12.90 -3.26 -24.08
N ASP A 65 -13.34 -2.61 -25.15
CA ASP A 65 -13.00 -1.25 -25.54
C ASP A 65 -14.26 -0.46 -25.94
N SER A 66 -15.44 -0.96 -25.52
CA SER A 66 -16.71 -0.29 -25.75
C SER A 66 -16.78 0.98 -24.91
N SER A 67 -17.37 2.04 -25.44
CA SER A 67 -17.62 3.28 -24.68
C SER A 67 -18.73 3.14 -23.64
N ASP A 68 -19.48 2.05 -23.68
CA ASP A 68 -20.62 1.80 -22.81
C ASP A 68 -20.72 0.32 -22.44
N LEU A 69 -21.40 0.07 -21.31
CA LEU A 69 -21.76 -1.26 -20.84
C LEU A 69 -23.27 -1.44 -20.97
N GLU A 70 -23.70 -2.22 -21.95
CA GLU A 70 -25.07 -2.64 -22.06
C GLU A 70 -25.32 -3.80 -21.13
N LEU A 71 -26.05 -3.52 -20.06
CA LEU A 71 -26.48 -4.52 -19.09
C LEU A 71 -27.53 -5.44 -19.73
N THR A 72 -26.96 -6.40 -20.48
CA THR A 72 -27.42 -7.61 -21.15
C THR A 72 -28.01 -7.51 -22.55
N GLU A 73 -28.16 -6.33 -23.16
CA GLU A 73 -28.76 -6.23 -24.49
C GLU A 73 -28.32 -5.03 -25.35
N ASP A 74 -27.56 -5.31 -26.40
CA ASP A 74 -27.33 -4.43 -27.55
C ASP A 74 -27.43 -5.14 -28.92
N GLY A 75 -28.64 -5.18 -29.47
CA GLY A 75 -28.97 -5.94 -30.70
C GLY A 75 -28.85 -7.48 -30.56
N HIS A 76 -28.15 -7.94 -29.54
CA HIS A 76 -27.85 -9.32 -29.15
C HIS A 76 -27.81 -9.40 -27.62
N THR A 77 -27.84 -10.61 -27.05
CA THR A 77 -27.69 -10.79 -25.60
C THR A 77 -26.21 -10.83 -25.22
N GLN A 78 -25.83 -10.09 -24.19
CA GLN A 78 -24.49 -10.08 -23.62
C GLN A 78 -24.45 -10.63 -22.19
N VAL A 79 -23.30 -11.15 -21.80
CA VAL A 79 -22.86 -11.28 -20.41
C VAL A 79 -21.91 -10.12 -20.15
N VAL A 80 -22.10 -9.39 -19.04
CA VAL A 80 -21.21 -8.27 -18.68
C VAL A 80 -20.30 -8.71 -17.54
N GLY A 81 -19.00 -8.47 -17.69
CA GLY A 81 -17.98 -8.67 -16.68
C GLY A 81 -17.47 -7.32 -16.19
N ILE A 82 -17.33 -7.17 -14.87
CA ILE A 82 -16.78 -5.96 -14.26
C ILE A 82 -15.81 -6.39 -13.17
N ARG A 83 -14.55 -6.01 -13.31
CA ARG A 83 -13.43 -6.34 -12.45
C ARG A 83 -12.98 -5.10 -11.70
N PHE A 84 -12.72 -5.28 -10.41
CA PHE A 84 -12.19 -4.25 -9.54
C PHE A 84 -10.86 -4.73 -8.97
N GLN A 85 -9.82 -3.92 -9.12
CA GLN A 85 -8.46 -4.23 -8.68
C GLN A 85 -8.18 -3.64 -7.30
N ASN A 86 -7.05 -4.03 -6.71
CA ASN A 86 -6.49 -3.40 -5.50
C ASN A 86 -7.46 -3.37 -4.31
N LEU A 87 -8.24 -4.44 -4.10
CA LEU A 87 -9.20 -4.47 -3.01
C LEU A 87 -8.49 -4.72 -1.69
N ASN A 88 -8.22 -3.64 -0.96
CA ASN A 88 -7.54 -3.66 0.32
C ASN A 88 -8.43 -4.17 1.48
N ILE A 89 -8.97 -5.38 1.32
CA ILE A 89 -9.87 -6.03 2.26
C ILE A 89 -9.15 -7.21 2.90
N PRO A 90 -8.97 -7.23 4.24
CA PRO A 90 -8.42 -8.38 4.93
C PRO A 90 -9.23 -9.64 4.66
N GLN A 91 -8.54 -10.76 4.50
CA GLN A 91 -9.17 -12.07 4.37
C GLN A 91 -10.12 -12.32 5.54
N GLY A 92 -11.33 -12.79 5.23
CA GLY A 92 -12.33 -13.11 6.24
C GLY A 92 -12.90 -11.90 7.00
N ALA A 93 -12.57 -10.66 6.62
CA ALA A 93 -13.19 -9.48 7.20
C ALA A 93 -14.72 -9.54 7.12
N THR A 94 -15.42 -8.99 8.11
CA THR A 94 -16.88 -9.00 8.09
C THR A 94 -17.40 -7.89 7.19
N ILE A 95 -17.87 -8.23 5.99
CA ILE A 95 -18.51 -7.26 5.10
C ILE A 95 -19.84 -6.84 5.72
N THR A 96 -20.08 -5.54 5.85
CA THR A 96 -21.36 -5.00 6.35
C THR A 96 -22.27 -4.59 5.19
N LYS A 97 -21.69 -4.13 4.08
CA LYS A 97 -22.42 -3.69 2.88
C LYS A 97 -21.52 -3.69 1.66
N ALA A 98 -22.07 -4.03 0.49
CA ALA A 98 -21.38 -3.84 -0.77
C ALA A 98 -22.37 -3.49 -1.88
N TYR A 99 -21.98 -2.66 -2.85
CA TYR A 99 -22.78 -2.40 -4.05
C TYR A 99 -21.91 -1.87 -5.19
N ILE A 100 -22.36 -2.03 -6.43
CA ILE A 100 -21.81 -1.33 -7.59
C ILE A 100 -22.72 -0.13 -7.90
N GLN A 101 -22.13 1.04 -8.08
CA GLN A 101 -22.78 2.26 -8.55
C GLN A 101 -22.42 2.47 -10.01
N PHE A 102 -23.44 2.56 -10.85
CA PHE A 102 -23.30 2.93 -12.26
C PHE A 102 -23.68 4.39 -12.48
N GLU A 103 -23.16 4.97 -13.57
CA GLU A 103 -23.66 6.20 -14.19
C GLU A 103 -24.36 5.86 -15.51
N VAL A 104 -25.45 6.56 -15.84
CA VAL A 104 -26.20 6.36 -17.09
C VAL A 104 -25.46 6.97 -18.27
N ASP A 105 -25.07 6.16 -19.25
CA ASP A 105 -24.70 6.66 -20.58
C ASP A 105 -25.98 6.89 -21.42
N GLU A 106 -26.73 5.82 -21.72
CA GLU A 106 -27.99 5.92 -22.46
C GLU A 106 -29.25 5.69 -21.61
N THR A 107 -30.28 6.48 -21.91
CA THR A 107 -31.59 6.33 -21.26
C THR A 107 -32.35 5.14 -21.84
N SER A 108 -32.94 4.32 -20.97
CA SER A 108 -33.84 3.24 -21.37
C SER A 108 -34.95 3.04 -20.35
N SER A 109 -36.14 2.74 -20.87
CA SER A 109 -37.31 2.40 -20.08
C SER A 109 -37.76 0.95 -20.26
N LYS A 110 -36.97 0.13 -20.98
CA LYS A 110 -37.25 -1.30 -21.15
C LYS A 110 -37.28 -1.99 -19.78
N SER A 111 -38.17 -2.97 -19.62
CA SER A 111 -38.17 -3.79 -18.41
C SER A 111 -36.87 -4.61 -18.39
N THR A 112 -36.15 -4.58 -17.26
CA THR A 112 -34.82 -5.17 -17.13
C THR A 112 -34.77 -6.03 -15.86
N HIS A 113 -34.28 -7.26 -16.03
CA HIS A 113 -34.12 -8.27 -14.97
C HIS A 113 -32.71 -8.83 -15.07
N LEU A 114 -31.89 -8.56 -14.07
CA LEU A 114 -30.48 -8.93 -14.03
C LEU A 114 -30.21 -9.88 -12.86
N THR A 115 -29.22 -10.74 -13.03
CA THR A 115 -28.64 -11.57 -11.99
C THR A 115 -27.16 -11.27 -11.93
N ILE A 116 -26.71 -10.89 -10.73
CA ILE A 116 -25.32 -10.56 -10.41
C ILE A 116 -24.71 -11.73 -9.66
N LYS A 117 -23.52 -12.14 -10.08
CA LYS A 117 -22.69 -13.17 -9.47
C LYS A 117 -21.28 -12.62 -9.26
N GLY A 118 -20.49 -13.25 -8.40
CA GLY A 118 -19.05 -13.01 -8.34
C GLY A 118 -18.30 -14.12 -9.07
N GLU A 119 -17.09 -13.85 -9.51
CA GLU A 119 -16.15 -14.89 -9.93
C GLU A 119 -15.61 -15.64 -8.71
N ASP A 120 -15.63 -16.98 -8.75
CA ASP A 120 -15.15 -17.83 -7.66
C ASP A 120 -13.64 -18.08 -7.75
N THR A 121 -12.86 -17.03 -7.51
CA THR A 121 -11.39 -17.07 -7.57
C THR A 121 -10.77 -16.19 -6.50
N ASP A 122 -9.52 -16.48 -6.14
CA ASP A 122 -8.78 -15.75 -5.11
C ASP A 122 -8.37 -14.36 -5.60
N ASN A 123 -7.87 -14.28 -6.84
CA ASN A 123 -7.47 -13.05 -7.50
C ASN A 123 -7.92 -13.09 -8.96
N SER A 124 -8.94 -12.31 -9.31
CA SER A 124 -9.49 -12.30 -10.66
C SER A 124 -8.47 -11.79 -11.67
N SER A 125 -8.32 -12.50 -12.79
CA SER A 125 -7.52 -12.04 -13.93
C SER A 125 -8.31 -11.03 -14.78
N SER A 126 -7.60 -10.10 -15.44
CA SER A 126 -8.22 -9.18 -16.40
C SER A 126 -8.93 -9.92 -17.53
N PHE A 127 -9.94 -9.29 -18.14
CA PHE A 127 -10.68 -9.92 -19.23
C PHE A 127 -9.81 -10.01 -20.48
N SER A 128 -9.74 -11.20 -21.07
CA SER A 128 -8.96 -11.44 -22.29
C SER A 128 -9.82 -11.29 -23.54
N SER A 129 -9.19 -11.24 -24.71
CA SER A 129 -9.91 -11.28 -26.00
C SER A 129 -10.35 -12.69 -26.40
N SER A 130 -10.19 -13.69 -25.54
CA SER A 130 -10.56 -15.07 -25.83
C SER A 130 -12.07 -15.21 -25.83
N ASP A 131 -12.64 -15.93 -26.80
CA ASP A 131 -14.08 -16.15 -26.82
C ASP A 131 -14.53 -16.86 -25.53
N TYR A 132 -15.65 -16.40 -24.95
CA TYR A 132 -16.25 -16.93 -23.73
C TYR A 132 -15.45 -16.66 -22.43
N ASP A 133 -14.58 -15.66 -22.40
CA ASP A 133 -13.73 -15.34 -21.24
C ASP A 133 -14.53 -15.01 -19.96
N ILE A 134 -15.75 -14.48 -20.06
CA ILE A 134 -16.59 -14.12 -18.91
C ILE A 134 -17.47 -15.29 -18.50
N SER A 135 -18.16 -15.92 -19.46
CA SER A 135 -19.14 -16.97 -19.19
C SER A 135 -18.51 -18.31 -18.82
N SER A 136 -17.23 -18.51 -19.11
CA SER A 136 -16.47 -19.69 -18.70
C SER A 136 -15.89 -19.61 -17.29
N ARG A 137 -15.92 -18.43 -16.64
CA ARG A 137 -15.39 -18.27 -15.29
C ARG A 137 -16.30 -18.97 -14.28
N ASP A 138 -15.69 -19.69 -13.35
CA ASP A 138 -16.41 -20.25 -12.21
C ASP A 138 -17.02 -19.11 -11.39
N THR A 139 -18.23 -19.31 -10.89
CA THR A 139 -18.98 -18.27 -10.17
C THR A 139 -19.28 -18.69 -8.75
N THR A 140 -19.44 -17.70 -7.87
CA THR A 140 -19.88 -17.89 -6.49
C THR A 140 -21.15 -18.75 -6.41
N SER A 141 -21.36 -19.33 -5.24
CA SER A 141 -22.47 -20.22 -4.94
C SER A 141 -23.81 -19.61 -5.35
N ILE A 142 -24.65 -20.41 -6.00
CA ILE A 142 -25.99 -19.99 -6.48
C ILE A 142 -26.84 -19.31 -5.39
N SER A 143 -26.66 -19.69 -4.12
CA SER A 143 -27.36 -19.11 -2.98
C SER A 143 -27.01 -17.65 -2.71
N ASN A 144 -25.87 -17.17 -3.21
CA ASN A 144 -25.39 -15.80 -3.05
C ASN A 144 -25.69 -14.93 -4.27
N ASN A 145 -26.25 -15.47 -5.35
CA ASN A 145 -26.67 -14.70 -6.51
C ASN A 145 -27.68 -13.61 -6.13
N ILE A 146 -27.49 -12.41 -6.66
CA ILE A 146 -28.35 -11.26 -6.40
C ILE A 146 -29.19 -10.95 -7.63
N ASN A 147 -30.51 -10.97 -7.47
CA ASN A 147 -31.43 -10.52 -8.51
C ASN A 147 -31.64 -9.00 -8.41
N TRP A 148 -31.43 -8.30 -9.53
CA TRP A 148 -31.58 -6.86 -9.64
C TRP A 148 -32.61 -6.48 -10.70
N HIS A 149 -33.55 -5.63 -10.31
CA HIS A 149 -34.61 -5.11 -11.17
C HIS A 149 -34.44 -3.59 -11.26
N PRO A 150 -33.47 -3.08 -12.05
CA PRO A 150 -33.21 -1.66 -12.10
C PRO A 150 -34.43 -0.89 -12.62
N GLN A 151 -34.76 0.18 -11.91
CA GLN A 151 -35.76 1.13 -12.41
C GLN A 151 -35.29 1.75 -13.73
N LYS A 152 -36.22 2.37 -14.47
CA LYS A 152 -35.89 3.09 -15.71
C LYS A 152 -34.86 4.20 -15.47
N TRP A 153 -33.87 4.27 -16.36
CA TRP A 153 -32.85 5.33 -16.40
C TRP A 153 -33.34 6.39 -17.38
N LYS A 154 -33.61 7.60 -16.86
CA LYS A 154 -34.38 8.61 -17.61
C LYS A 154 -33.54 9.77 -18.12
N HIS A 155 -32.37 9.96 -17.53
CA HIS A 155 -31.48 11.07 -17.83
C HIS A 155 -30.06 10.52 -17.91
N LYS A 156 -29.32 10.92 -18.94
CA LYS A 156 -27.88 10.69 -19.07
C LYS A 156 -27.17 11.35 -17.87
N ASN A 157 -26.08 10.74 -17.40
CA ASN A 157 -25.29 11.11 -16.22
C ASN A 157 -26.01 10.96 -14.87
N GLU A 158 -27.15 10.24 -14.81
CA GLU A 158 -27.73 9.87 -13.51
C GLU A 158 -26.87 8.80 -12.82
N HIS A 159 -26.44 9.02 -11.58
CA HIS A 159 -25.73 8.01 -10.77
C HIS A 159 -26.36 7.87 -9.38
N GLY A 160 -27.69 7.79 -9.33
CA GLY A 160 -28.46 7.71 -8.09
C GLY A 160 -28.76 6.27 -7.64
N ALA A 161 -29.65 6.15 -6.66
CA ALA A 161 -30.09 4.85 -6.11
C ALA A 161 -30.73 3.90 -7.14
N LYS A 162 -31.19 4.41 -8.30
CA LYS A 162 -31.78 3.59 -9.38
C LYS A 162 -30.72 2.91 -10.25
N GLN A 163 -29.50 3.44 -10.24
CA GLN A 163 -28.32 2.95 -10.94
C GLN A 163 -27.41 2.16 -10.00
N ARG A 164 -27.85 1.88 -8.77
CA ARG A 164 -27.11 1.11 -7.79
C ARG A 164 -27.63 -0.31 -7.72
N THR A 165 -26.73 -1.28 -7.63
CA THR A 165 -27.11 -2.67 -7.39
C THR A 165 -27.73 -2.84 -6.00
N PRO A 166 -28.48 -3.93 -5.75
CA PRO A 166 -28.80 -4.35 -4.39
C PRO A 166 -27.51 -4.71 -3.64
N ASN A 167 -27.63 -4.97 -2.33
CA ASN A 167 -26.49 -5.31 -1.49
C ASN A 167 -25.81 -6.61 -1.98
N LEU A 168 -24.53 -6.52 -2.34
CA LEU A 168 -23.68 -7.60 -2.85
C LEU A 168 -22.88 -8.28 -1.74
N LYS A 169 -23.08 -7.91 -0.47
CA LYS A 169 -22.33 -8.40 0.70
C LYS A 169 -22.03 -9.90 0.65
N ASN A 170 -23.02 -10.75 0.36
CA ASN A 170 -22.82 -12.20 0.41
C ASN A 170 -21.91 -12.72 -0.71
N ILE A 171 -21.91 -12.08 -1.88
CA ILE A 171 -20.99 -12.40 -2.97
C ILE A 171 -19.57 -12.02 -2.54
N VAL A 172 -19.38 -10.78 -2.07
CA VAL A 172 -18.08 -10.30 -1.60
C VAL A 172 -17.55 -11.17 -0.46
N GLN A 173 -18.41 -11.47 0.52
CA GLN A 173 -18.04 -12.31 1.68
C GLN A 173 -17.60 -13.70 1.26
N GLU A 174 -18.26 -14.33 0.28
CA GLU A 174 -17.83 -15.65 -0.21
C GLU A 174 -16.42 -15.60 -0.80
N ILE A 175 -16.13 -14.58 -1.62
CA ILE A 175 -14.83 -14.44 -2.29
C ILE A 175 -13.72 -14.12 -1.28
N ILE A 176 -13.91 -13.17 -0.37
CA ILE A 176 -12.88 -12.80 0.60
C ILE A 176 -12.65 -13.85 1.70
N ASN A 177 -13.56 -14.82 1.83
CA ASN A 177 -13.41 -15.96 2.75
C ASN A 177 -12.57 -17.09 2.15
N ARG A 178 -12.20 -17.01 0.88
CA ARG A 178 -11.38 -18.04 0.23
C ARG A 178 -9.97 -18.03 0.81
N ASP A 179 -9.37 -19.20 0.99
CA ASP A 179 -8.07 -19.37 1.64
C ASP A 179 -6.92 -18.62 0.94
N GLY A 180 -7.02 -18.39 -0.38
CA GLY A 180 -6.02 -17.63 -1.14
C GLY A 180 -6.33 -16.14 -1.30
N TRP A 181 -7.42 -15.63 -0.71
CA TRP A 181 -7.70 -14.20 -0.73
C TRP A 181 -6.65 -13.43 0.07
N ASN A 182 -5.97 -12.51 -0.60
CA ASN A 182 -4.96 -11.61 -0.03
C ASN A 182 -5.39 -10.15 -0.22
N ASN A 183 -4.86 -9.28 0.64
CA ASN A 183 -5.04 -7.84 0.52
C ASN A 183 -4.58 -7.35 -0.87
N GLY A 184 -5.38 -6.54 -1.55
CA GLY A 184 -5.06 -6.04 -2.90
C GLY A 184 -5.50 -6.97 -4.05
N ASN A 185 -6.02 -8.18 -3.76
CA ASN A 185 -6.56 -9.05 -4.80
C ASN A 185 -7.72 -8.40 -5.57
N ALA A 186 -7.90 -8.79 -6.82
CA ALA A 186 -8.98 -8.31 -7.66
C ALA A 186 -10.23 -9.20 -7.57
N MET A 187 -11.40 -8.59 -7.74
CA MET A 187 -12.70 -9.26 -7.72
C MET A 187 -13.50 -8.90 -8.96
N SER A 188 -14.06 -9.90 -9.62
CA SER A 188 -14.96 -9.72 -10.76
C SER A 188 -16.40 -10.04 -10.40
N PHE A 189 -17.31 -9.26 -10.97
CA PHE A 189 -18.74 -9.49 -10.97
C PHE A 189 -19.22 -9.79 -12.39
N ILE A 190 -20.15 -10.73 -12.48
CA ILE A 190 -20.71 -11.20 -13.73
C ILE A 190 -22.21 -10.91 -13.71
N ILE A 191 -22.67 -10.15 -14.70
CA ILE A 191 -24.06 -9.73 -14.86
C ILE A 191 -24.65 -10.44 -16.07
N THR A 192 -25.75 -11.15 -15.82
CA THR A 192 -26.55 -11.85 -16.84
C THR A 192 -28.01 -11.43 -16.70
N GLY A 193 -28.85 -11.67 -17.70
CA GLY A 193 -30.26 -11.31 -17.60
C GLY A 193 -30.92 -10.94 -18.92
N SER A 194 -31.85 -10.00 -18.84
CA SER A 194 -32.65 -9.51 -19.97
C SER A 194 -33.03 -8.03 -19.80
N GLY A 195 -33.31 -7.37 -20.93
CA GLY A 195 -33.65 -5.95 -20.99
C GLY A 195 -32.43 -5.09 -21.23
N LYS A 196 -32.61 -3.76 -21.20
CA LYS A 196 -31.53 -2.80 -21.57
C LYS A 196 -31.38 -1.70 -20.52
N ARG A 197 -30.19 -1.60 -19.93
CA ARG A 197 -29.66 -0.43 -19.20
C ARG A 197 -28.25 -0.22 -19.70
N VAL A 198 -27.86 1.03 -19.98
CA VAL A 198 -26.58 1.33 -20.61
C VAL A 198 -25.83 2.27 -19.69
N ALA A 199 -24.71 1.77 -19.16
CA ALA A 199 -23.88 2.50 -18.22
C ALA A 199 -22.60 2.99 -18.91
N GLU A 200 -21.99 4.05 -18.38
CA GLU A 200 -20.64 4.44 -18.79
C GLU A 200 -19.67 3.29 -18.48
N SER A 201 -18.78 2.97 -19.43
CA SER A 201 -17.65 2.06 -19.25
C SER A 201 -16.38 2.82 -18.88
N TYR A 202 -15.29 2.11 -18.63
CA TYR A 202 -13.96 2.72 -18.51
C TYR A 202 -13.55 3.49 -19.77
N ASP A 203 -13.73 2.90 -20.95
CA ASP A 203 -13.28 3.49 -22.22
C ASP A 203 -14.21 4.60 -22.75
N GLY A 204 -15.42 4.73 -22.22
CA GLY A 204 -16.32 5.85 -22.48
C GLY A 204 -16.01 7.08 -21.64
N GLU A 205 -16.09 6.92 -20.32
CA GLU A 205 -15.82 7.96 -19.33
C GLU A 205 -15.24 7.31 -18.06
N SER A 206 -13.91 7.23 -17.98
CA SER A 206 -13.20 6.55 -16.89
C SER A 206 -13.61 7.05 -15.50
N ASP A 207 -13.91 8.34 -15.36
CA ASP A 207 -14.34 8.98 -14.11
C ASP A 207 -15.79 8.61 -13.72
N ALA A 208 -16.58 8.12 -14.66
CA ALA A 208 -17.97 7.67 -14.49
C ALA A 208 -18.14 6.14 -14.62
N SER A 209 -17.06 5.41 -14.93
CA SER A 209 -16.99 3.95 -14.97
C SER A 209 -17.54 3.29 -13.69
N PRO A 210 -17.95 2.01 -13.72
CA PRO A 210 -18.57 1.36 -12.57
C PRO A 210 -17.72 1.53 -11.29
N LEU A 211 -18.37 1.86 -10.17
CA LEU A 211 -17.72 2.03 -8.87
C LEU A 211 -18.22 0.97 -7.88
N LEU A 212 -17.32 0.13 -7.38
CA LEU A 212 -17.57 -0.77 -6.28
C LEU A 212 -17.39 -0.03 -4.96
N HIS A 213 -18.41 -0.10 -4.11
CA HIS A 213 -18.37 0.38 -2.73
C HIS A 213 -18.52 -0.80 -1.78
N ILE A 214 -17.61 -0.95 -0.83
CA ILE A 214 -17.62 -1.99 0.20
C ILE A 214 -17.43 -1.33 1.57
N GLU A 215 -18.30 -1.67 2.52
CA GLU A 215 -18.13 -1.40 3.94
C GLU A 215 -17.81 -2.74 4.64
N TYR A 216 -16.78 -2.77 5.49
CA TYR A 216 -16.39 -3.95 6.27
C TYR A 216 -15.94 -3.59 7.68
N MET A 217 -16.00 -4.54 8.62
CA MET A 217 -15.41 -4.38 9.94
C MET A 217 -13.90 -4.59 9.83
N GLY A 218 -13.14 -3.54 10.11
CA GLY A 218 -11.67 -3.56 10.16
C GLY A 218 -11.14 -2.65 11.26
N CYS A 219 -9.86 -2.75 11.57
CA CYS A 219 -9.18 -1.69 12.31
C CYS A 219 -9.24 -0.39 11.49
N PRO A 220 -9.44 0.78 12.12
CA PRO A 220 -9.23 2.06 11.45
C PRO A 220 -7.86 2.08 10.77
N GLN A 221 -7.84 2.06 9.44
CA GLN A 221 -6.70 2.60 8.71
C GLN A 221 -6.82 4.12 8.81
N ASP A 222 -5.75 4.82 9.18
CA ASP A 222 -5.77 6.28 9.24
C ASP A 222 -6.23 6.82 7.87
N GLU A 223 -7.35 7.54 7.87
CA GLU A 223 -7.98 8.09 6.67
C GLU A 223 -7.02 9.06 5.97
N ASP A 224 -6.24 8.57 5.02
CA ASP A 224 -5.61 9.40 4.00
C ASP A 224 -6.64 9.67 2.90
N ASN A 225 -7.16 10.89 2.91
CA ASN A 225 -8.33 11.32 2.17
C ASN A 225 -7.90 11.88 0.81
N ASP A 226 -7.33 11.05 -0.06
CA ASP A 226 -6.99 11.44 -1.44
C ASP A 226 -7.70 10.54 -2.47
N THR A 227 -8.91 10.97 -2.84
CA THR A 227 -9.54 10.51 -4.08
C THR A 227 -8.87 11.23 -5.25
N ASN A 228 -7.89 10.58 -5.88
CA ASN A 228 -7.67 10.49 -7.34
C ASN A 228 -6.23 10.01 -7.62
N ASN A 229 -6.12 8.96 -8.42
CA ASN A 229 -4.89 8.36 -9.00
C ASN A 229 -4.28 7.18 -8.22
N GLU A 230 -4.92 6.00 -8.32
CA GLU A 230 -4.24 4.75 -8.00
C GLU A 230 -3.34 4.31 -9.15
N ASN A 231 -2.09 4.75 -9.08
CA ASN A 231 -0.97 4.02 -9.62
C ASN A 231 0.15 4.08 -8.57
N SER A 232 0.17 3.08 -7.68
CA SER A 232 1.09 2.94 -6.54
C SER A 232 0.96 4.02 -5.45
N THR A 233 0.63 3.60 -4.22
CA THR A 233 0.69 4.45 -3.02
C THR A 233 2.15 4.61 -2.59
N ALA A 234 2.99 5.18 -3.46
CA ALA A 234 4.36 5.54 -3.09
C ALA A 234 4.28 6.53 -1.93
N VAL A 235 4.61 6.08 -0.72
CA VAL A 235 4.54 6.88 0.50
C VAL A 235 5.94 6.97 1.07
N CYS A 236 6.32 8.19 1.39
CA CYS A 236 7.59 8.50 2.02
C CYS A 236 7.37 9.23 3.35
N TYR A 237 8.33 9.03 4.24
CA TYR A 237 8.42 9.63 5.56
C TYR A 237 9.73 10.42 5.62
N ALA A 238 9.63 11.71 5.84
CA ALA A 238 10.77 12.59 6.08
C ALA A 238 10.88 12.90 7.58
N LEU A 239 12.06 12.66 8.14
CA LEU A 239 12.40 13.02 9.52
C LEU A 239 13.22 14.31 9.47
N THR A 240 13.04 15.18 10.47
CA THR A 240 13.88 16.37 10.61
C THR A 240 14.68 16.32 11.91
N ASP A 241 15.80 17.04 11.93
CA ASP A 241 16.55 17.32 13.15
C ASP A 241 15.71 18.08 14.17
N ASP A 242 16.08 17.91 15.44
CA ASP A 242 15.64 18.71 16.59
C ASP A 242 14.12 18.93 16.73
N SER A 243 13.33 18.09 16.05
CA SER A 243 11.89 18.18 15.99
C SER A 243 11.24 16.89 16.48
N ASN A 244 10.05 17.05 17.04
CA ASN A 244 9.20 15.95 17.43
C ASN A 244 8.16 15.66 16.34
N LYS A 245 8.57 15.73 15.07
CA LYS A 245 7.68 15.57 13.91
C LYS A 245 8.26 14.58 12.90
N LEU A 246 7.37 13.81 12.33
CA LEU A 246 7.60 12.98 11.15
C LEU A 246 6.64 13.44 10.06
N TYR A 247 7.11 13.55 8.83
CA TYR A 247 6.33 14.08 7.71
C TYR A 247 5.98 12.96 6.74
N LYS A 248 4.71 12.59 6.65
CA LYS A 248 4.21 11.54 5.74
C LYS A 248 3.64 12.17 4.48
N VAL A 249 4.05 11.69 3.31
CA VAL A 249 3.57 12.21 2.03
C VAL A 249 3.51 11.15 0.95
N SER A 250 2.48 11.24 0.11
CA SER A 250 2.37 10.47 -1.12
C SER A 250 3.21 11.10 -2.23
N MET A 251 3.89 10.28 -3.01
CA MET A 251 4.79 10.73 -4.06
C MET A 251 4.04 10.79 -5.39
N LEU A 252 4.12 11.93 -6.06
CA LEU A 252 3.52 12.12 -7.38
C LEU A 252 4.48 12.90 -8.28
N PRO A 253 5.36 12.23 -9.04
CA PRO A 253 6.27 12.89 -9.96
C PRO A 253 5.53 13.80 -10.96
N ASN A 254 5.95 15.05 -11.06
CA ASN A 254 5.28 16.11 -11.83
C ASN A 254 3.83 16.42 -11.39
N GLY A 255 3.46 16.09 -10.15
CA GLY A 255 2.15 16.39 -9.59
C GLY A 255 1.78 17.87 -9.69
N ASN A 256 0.51 18.17 -10.00
CA ASN A 256 0.01 19.52 -10.09
C ASN A 256 -1.43 19.62 -9.53
N PRO A 257 -1.61 20.10 -8.28
CA PRO A 257 -0.57 20.52 -7.35
C PRO A 257 0.31 19.35 -6.88
N LEU A 258 1.53 19.65 -6.41
CA LEU A 258 2.35 18.64 -5.74
C LEU A 258 1.67 18.23 -4.42
N PRO A 259 1.70 16.94 -4.06
CA PRO A 259 1.28 16.46 -2.75
C PRO A 259 2.01 17.21 -1.63
N ILE A 260 1.27 17.48 -0.55
CA ILE A 260 1.79 18.19 0.62
C ILE A 260 1.80 17.22 1.80
N ALA A 261 2.93 17.13 2.50
CA ALA A 261 3.07 16.21 3.61
C ALA A 261 2.12 16.56 4.77
N THR A 262 1.66 15.51 5.41
CA THR A 262 0.97 15.54 6.70
C THR A 262 1.98 15.36 7.82
N THR A 263 1.71 15.98 8.97
CA THR A 263 2.60 15.91 10.13
C THR A 263 2.09 14.88 11.13
N ILE A 264 2.95 13.92 11.47
CA ILE A 264 2.78 12.99 12.59
C ILE A 264 3.62 13.53 13.76
N ASN A 265 2.97 13.84 14.88
CA ASN A 265 3.69 14.26 16.09
C ASN A 265 4.25 13.02 16.78
N ILE A 266 5.57 12.96 16.93
CA ILE A 266 6.27 11.84 17.54
C ILE A 266 6.67 12.14 18.99
N SER A 267 6.73 11.10 19.81
CA SER A 267 6.98 11.23 21.26
C SER A 267 8.45 11.46 21.63
N THR A 268 9.36 11.43 20.66
CA THR A 268 10.80 11.65 20.86
C THR A 268 11.31 12.62 19.81
N THR A 269 12.17 13.55 20.24
CA THR A 269 12.98 14.38 19.36
C THR A 269 14.24 13.61 18.97
N PHE A 270 14.48 13.50 17.66
CA PHE A 270 15.68 12.90 17.08
C PHE A 270 16.67 14.01 16.68
N ASN A 271 17.94 13.65 16.61
CA ASN A 271 19.09 14.54 16.40
C ASN A 271 20.20 13.75 15.69
N GLY A 272 19.81 12.79 14.87
CA GLY A 272 20.74 11.92 14.18
C GLY A 272 20.17 11.62 12.82
N GLU A 273 21.07 11.49 11.87
CA GLU A 273 20.79 11.20 10.48
C GLU A 273 20.29 9.76 10.28
N GLY A 274 19.78 9.56 9.08
CA GLY A 274 19.30 8.29 8.59
C GLY A 274 17.95 7.88 9.19
N SER A 275 17.22 7.14 8.39
CA SER A 275 15.97 6.51 8.81
C SER A 275 15.76 5.26 7.98
N ALA A 276 14.89 4.36 8.45
CA ALA A 276 14.47 3.24 7.62
C ALA A 276 12.99 2.91 7.86
N TYR A 277 12.24 2.62 6.80
CA TYR A 277 10.86 2.15 6.92
C TYR A 277 10.78 0.65 6.66
N ARG A 278 10.23 -0.09 7.61
CA ARG A 278 10.03 -1.53 7.51
C ARG A 278 8.58 -1.82 7.16
N ALA A 279 8.32 -2.14 5.89
CA ALA A 279 6.96 -2.37 5.40
C ALA A 279 6.28 -3.59 6.06
N SER A 280 7.04 -4.63 6.42
CA SER A 280 6.49 -5.88 7.01
C SER A 280 5.78 -5.70 8.35
N ASN A 281 6.07 -4.62 9.08
CA ASN A 281 5.43 -4.31 10.34
C ASN A 281 4.96 -2.85 10.42
N ASN A 282 4.86 -2.17 9.28
CA ASN A 282 4.43 -0.77 9.18
C ASN A 282 5.10 0.15 10.23
N THR A 283 6.42 0.00 10.42
CA THR A 283 7.15 0.73 11.45
C THR A 283 8.28 1.53 10.83
N PHE A 284 8.34 2.81 11.19
CA PHE A 284 9.46 3.68 10.87
C PHE A 284 10.53 3.54 11.95
N TYR A 285 11.79 3.50 11.56
CA TYR A 285 12.93 3.38 12.44
C TYR A 285 13.79 4.62 12.31
N ALA A 286 14.18 5.18 13.44
CA ALA A 286 14.96 6.40 13.54
C ALA A 286 16.12 6.19 14.52
N PHE A 287 17.16 6.98 14.34
CA PHE A 287 18.36 6.91 15.16
C PHE A 287 18.48 8.13 16.06
N LYS A 288 19.10 7.93 17.22
CA LYS A 288 19.39 9.01 18.15
C LYS A 288 20.84 8.93 18.60
N GLY A 289 21.65 9.86 18.12
CA GLY A 289 23.05 10.01 18.52
C GLY A 289 23.22 10.82 19.80
N THR A 290 24.49 11.02 20.19
CA THR A 290 24.85 11.96 21.26
C THR A 290 24.88 13.42 20.78
N SER A 291 25.10 13.62 19.47
CA SER A 291 24.82 14.82 18.65
C SER A 291 24.50 14.35 17.21
N ASP A 292 24.27 15.27 16.26
CA ASP A 292 24.04 14.94 14.83
C ASP A 292 25.10 14.00 14.28
N ASP A 293 26.33 14.48 14.32
CA ASP A 293 27.53 13.89 13.72
C ASP A 293 28.26 12.93 14.68
N HIS A 294 27.71 12.64 15.87
CA HIS A 294 28.37 11.79 16.87
C HIS A 294 27.49 10.70 17.48
N GLY A 295 27.94 9.46 17.28
CA GLY A 295 27.44 8.30 18.03
C GLY A 295 27.90 8.24 19.50
N PRO A 296 27.61 7.14 20.19
CA PRO A 296 26.86 5.98 19.70
C PRO A 296 25.41 6.33 19.38
N SER A 297 24.83 5.62 18.42
CA SER A 297 23.44 5.82 17.99
C SER A 297 22.54 4.74 18.55
N ASP A 298 21.48 5.17 19.23
CA ASP A 298 20.38 4.32 19.66
C ASP A 298 19.39 4.11 18.51
N LEU A 299 18.78 2.92 18.42
CA LEU A 299 17.67 2.65 17.50
C LEU A 299 16.32 2.83 18.20
N TYR A 300 15.42 3.56 17.57
CA TYR A 300 14.03 3.71 17.97
C TYR A 300 13.10 3.21 16.89
N SER A 301 11.96 2.67 17.32
CA SER A 301 10.80 2.43 16.48
C SER A 301 9.81 3.58 16.68
N VAL A 302 9.16 3.96 15.59
CA VAL A 302 8.13 4.99 15.51
C VAL A 302 6.92 4.34 14.85
N ASN A 303 5.82 4.26 15.60
CA ASN A 303 4.56 3.85 15.02
C ASN A 303 4.02 5.02 14.17
N VAL A 304 3.97 4.84 12.85
CA VAL A 304 3.64 5.93 11.90
C VAL A 304 2.20 6.44 12.00
N ASN A 305 1.33 5.70 12.68
CA ASN A 305 -0.07 6.06 12.87
C ASN A 305 -0.25 6.92 14.14
N SER A 306 0.33 6.48 15.25
CA SER A 306 0.16 7.11 16.57
C SER A 306 1.26 8.12 16.93
N GLY A 307 2.42 8.06 16.25
CA GLY A 307 3.63 8.79 16.63
C GLY A 307 4.28 8.29 17.93
N ALA A 308 3.81 7.16 18.49
CA ALA A 308 4.44 6.56 19.65
C ALA A 308 5.86 6.09 19.30
N THR A 309 6.84 6.50 20.10
CA THR A 309 8.24 6.12 19.93
C THR A 309 8.64 5.13 21.02
N THR A 310 9.39 4.09 20.66
CA THR A 310 9.94 3.10 21.60
C THR A 310 11.40 2.88 21.28
N LYS A 311 12.29 3.03 22.28
CA LYS A 311 13.68 2.64 22.13
C LYS A 311 13.76 1.12 21.95
N VAL A 312 14.35 0.69 20.85
CA VAL A 312 14.47 -0.72 20.45
C VAL A 312 15.81 -1.29 20.88
N LYS A 313 16.89 -0.53 20.69
CA LYS A 313 18.25 -0.99 20.94
C LYS A 313 19.13 0.18 21.36
N ASP A 314 19.79 0.06 22.51
CA ASP A 314 20.86 0.97 22.90
C ASP A 314 22.11 0.70 22.03
N ASP A 315 22.79 1.77 21.62
CA ASP A 315 24.07 1.74 20.91
C ASP A 315 24.10 0.68 19.78
N ILE A 316 23.12 0.70 18.86
CA ILE A 316 23.08 -0.27 17.75
C ILE A 316 24.38 -0.21 16.93
N ILE A 317 24.96 0.98 16.88
CA ILE A 317 26.28 1.27 16.35
C ILE A 317 27.01 2.27 17.27
N SER A 318 28.34 2.22 17.28
CA SER A 318 29.19 3.10 18.11
C SER A 318 29.50 4.47 17.48
N GLU A 319 29.12 4.67 16.23
CA GLU A 319 29.36 5.85 15.39
C GLU A 319 28.00 6.52 15.07
N ALA A 320 27.98 7.69 14.43
CA ALA A 320 26.75 8.29 13.93
C ALA A 320 26.17 7.45 12.79
N VAL A 321 24.86 7.49 12.58
CA VAL A 321 24.22 6.85 11.42
C VAL A 321 23.99 7.94 10.41
N ASP A 322 24.39 7.72 9.16
CA ASP A 322 24.17 8.71 8.08
C ASP A 322 23.05 8.21 7.16
N GLY A 323 23.06 6.91 6.81
CA GLY A 323 22.03 6.29 5.97
C GLY A 323 21.54 4.96 6.52
N ALA A 324 20.28 4.61 6.31
CA ALA A 324 19.76 3.31 6.66
C ALA A 324 18.68 2.86 5.68
N GLU A 325 18.53 1.54 5.49
CA GLU A 325 17.48 1.00 4.64
C GLU A 325 17.19 -0.45 5.01
N PHE A 326 15.92 -0.84 4.98
CA PHE A 326 15.54 -2.24 5.08
C PHE A 326 15.58 -2.88 3.69
N TYR A 327 16.05 -4.12 3.61
CA TYR A 327 15.99 -4.90 2.38
C TYR A 327 15.60 -6.34 2.68
N PHE A 328 14.59 -6.85 1.98
CA PHE A 328 14.28 -8.27 1.99
C PHE A 328 15.28 -9.00 1.10
N ASP A 329 16.20 -9.75 1.72
CA ASP A 329 17.14 -10.60 1.00
C ASP A 329 16.45 -11.93 0.63
N PRO A 330 16.11 -12.16 -0.66
CA PRO A 330 15.39 -13.36 -1.07
C PRO A 330 16.25 -14.62 -0.93
N THR A 331 17.58 -14.50 -0.83
CA THR A 331 18.48 -15.64 -0.62
C THR A 331 18.49 -16.12 0.82
N LEU A 332 18.20 -15.21 1.75
CA LEU A 332 18.07 -15.50 3.18
C LEU A 332 16.61 -15.64 3.61
N ASN A 333 15.66 -15.29 2.73
CA ASN A 333 14.23 -15.20 3.00
C ASN A 333 13.94 -14.37 4.25
N LYS A 334 14.59 -13.20 4.32
CA LYS A 334 14.61 -12.37 5.53
C LYS A 334 14.89 -10.91 5.21
N GLU A 335 14.24 -10.02 5.94
CA GLU A 335 14.61 -8.60 5.96
C GLU A 335 15.92 -8.37 6.73
N ILE A 336 16.72 -7.43 6.25
CA ILE A 336 17.99 -7.02 6.83
C ILE A 336 17.95 -5.51 6.93
N LEU A 337 18.36 -4.96 8.08
CA LEU A 337 18.63 -3.53 8.20
C LEU A 337 20.07 -3.29 7.78
N TYR A 338 20.28 -2.50 6.73
CA TYR A 338 21.58 -1.98 6.34
C TYR A 338 21.74 -0.55 6.86
N ILE A 339 22.96 -0.21 7.29
CA ILE A 339 23.30 1.11 7.84
C ILE A 339 24.61 1.57 7.21
N ILE A 340 24.64 2.78 6.68
CA ILE A 340 25.83 3.57 6.39
C ILE A 340 26.15 4.42 7.61
N SER A 341 27.43 4.44 7.97
CA SER A 341 27.92 5.18 9.12
C SER A 341 29.36 5.64 8.91
N GLY A 342 29.61 6.89 9.29
CA GLY A 342 30.88 7.60 9.23
C GLY A 342 30.97 8.48 7.98
N GLU A 343 30.73 9.78 8.14
CA GLU A 343 30.91 10.82 7.10
C GLU A 343 32.29 10.80 6.42
N HIS A 344 33.32 10.34 7.12
CA HIS A 344 34.68 10.23 6.59
C HIS A 344 35.20 8.80 6.78
N HIS A 345 35.28 8.05 5.69
CA HIS A 345 35.53 6.60 5.62
C HIS A 345 34.32 5.76 6.02
N SER A 346 33.21 5.98 5.32
CA SER A 346 31.95 5.30 5.60
C SER A 346 32.09 3.77 5.61
N LYS A 347 31.24 3.16 6.41
CA LYS A 347 31.15 1.70 6.52
C LYS A 347 29.71 1.27 6.35
N LEU A 348 29.53 0.16 5.66
CA LEU A 348 28.25 -0.52 5.54
C LEU A 348 28.14 -1.57 6.64
N TYR A 349 27.16 -1.42 7.52
CA TYR A 349 26.77 -2.39 8.53
C TYR A 349 25.51 -3.12 8.08
N ALA A 350 25.27 -4.30 8.64
CA ALA A 350 24.06 -5.07 8.40
C ALA A 350 23.63 -5.79 9.67
N PHE A 351 22.34 -5.75 9.97
CA PHE A 351 21.76 -6.30 11.19
C PHE A 351 20.58 -7.20 10.89
N ASP A 352 20.48 -8.28 11.66
CA ASP A 352 19.28 -9.10 11.75
C ASP A 352 18.21 -8.34 12.57
N PRO A 353 17.06 -7.96 11.99
CA PRO A 353 16.09 -7.12 12.66
C PRO A 353 15.18 -7.87 13.64
N ASP A 354 15.28 -9.20 13.75
CA ASP A 354 14.51 -9.96 14.74
C ASP A 354 15.15 -9.88 16.14
N ASN A 355 16.45 -9.59 16.20
CA ASN A 355 17.22 -9.56 17.43
C ASN A 355 18.26 -8.43 17.50
N TRP A 356 18.35 -7.60 16.45
CA TRP A 356 19.29 -6.48 16.29
C TRP A 356 20.75 -6.90 16.45
N THR A 357 21.10 -8.09 15.95
CA THR A 357 22.48 -8.59 15.99
C THR A 357 23.20 -8.30 14.67
N PRO A 358 24.49 -7.88 14.71
CA PRO A 358 25.26 -7.69 13.49
C PRO A 358 25.40 -8.99 12.70
N LEU A 359 25.24 -8.91 11.37
CA LEU A 359 25.46 -10.05 10.48
C LEU A 359 26.95 -10.36 10.35
N SER A 360 27.28 -11.65 10.28
CA SER A 360 28.66 -12.11 10.15
C SER A 360 29.34 -11.53 8.91
N GLY A 361 30.51 -10.92 9.13
CA GLY A 361 31.32 -10.33 8.07
C GLY A 361 31.05 -8.85 7.81
N TYR A 362 30.16 -8.21 8.58
CA TYR A 362 29.99 -6.75 8.62
C TYR A 362 30.69 -6.16 9.86
N PRO A 363 31.10 -4.87 9.82
CA PRO A 363 30.93 -3.92 8.71
C PRO A 363 31.83 -4.19 7.49
N LYS A 364 31.45 -3.63 6.34
CA LYS A 364 32.26 -3.53 5.12
C LYS A 364 32.77 -2.10 4.99
N ASN A 365 34.03 -1.93 4.60
CA ASN A 365 34.55 -0.61 4.24
C ASN A 365 33.96 -0.19 2.89
N THR A 366 33.56 1.07 2.77
CA THR A 366 33.29 1.68 1.46
C THR A 366 34.59 2.26 0.88
N ASN A 367 34.53 2.62 -0.40
CA ASN A 367 35.66 3.24 -1.09
C ASN A 367 35.45 4.76 -1.31
N THR A 368 34.37 5.31 -0.78
CA THR A 368 33.95 6.71 -0.85
C THR A 368 33.13 7.05 0.38
N ASP A 369 33.12 8.33 0.73
CA ASP A 369 32.24 8.89 1.75
C ASP A 369 30.80 8.89 1.23
N LEU A 370 29.84 8.61 2.11
CA LEU A 370 28.42 8.42 1.83
C LEU A 370 27.59 8.91 3.02
N SER A 371 26.48 9.58 2.74
CA SER A 371 25.56 10.16 3.74
C SER A 371 24.14 9.61 3.62
N SER A 372 23.88 8.72 2.65
CA SER A 372 22.55 8.12 2.48
C SER A 372 22.61 6.70 1.92
N LEU A 373 21.52 5.95 2.06
CA LEU A 373 21.39 4.60 1.54
C LEU A 373 19.97 4.33 1.08
N ALA A 374 19.83 3.88 -0.16
CA ALA A 374 18.60 3.29 -0.68
C ALA A 374 18.91 1.94 -1.32
N ILE A 375 17.98 0.99 -1.26
CA ILE A 375 18.15 -0.32 -1.88
C ILE A 375 16.95 -0.55 -2.80
N ASP A 376 17.23 -0.80 -4.08
CA ASP A 376 16.17 -1.17 -5.01
C ASP A 376 15.57 -2.51 -4.56
N PRO A 377 14.30 -2.53 -4.14
CA PRO A 377 13.67 -3.72 -3.56
C PRO A 377 13.52 -4.85 -4.60
N THR A 378 13.58 -4.55 -5.89
CA THR A 378 13.44 -5.53 -6.97
C THR A 378 14.74 -6.20 -7.34
N THR A 379 15.84 -5.45 -7.32
CA THR A 379 17.15 -5.94 -7.79
C THR A 379 18.12 -6.24 -6.65
N GLY A 380 17.89 -5.67 -5.47
CA GLY A 380 18.84 -5.68 -4.35
C GLY A 380 20.10 -4.86 -4.59
N LEU A 381 20.10 -4.01 -5.62
CA LEU A 381 21.20 -3.08 -5.87
C LEU A 381 21.06 -1.89 -4.93
N GLY A 382 22.12 -1.62 -4.16
CA GLY A 382 22.18 -0.45 -3.30
C GLY A 382 22.59 0.80 -4.08
N TYR A 383 22.09 1.94 -3.63
CA TYR A 383 22.39 3.28 -4.12
C TYR A 383 22.69 4.17 -2.92
N ALA A 384 23.64 5.08 -3.08
CA ALA A 384 24.07 5.97 -2.01
C ALA A 384 24.59 7.28 -2.61
N ILE A 385 24.46 8.35 -1.85
CA ILE A 385 24.93 9.68 -2.22
C ILE A 385 25.92 10.16 -1.15
N ASP A 386 26.91 10.92 -1.61
CA ASP A 386 27.77 11.78 -0.79
C ASP A 386 27.10 13.16 -0.80
N ASP A 387 26.63 13.61 0.36
CA ASP A 387 25.80 14.81 0.52
C ASP A 387 26.47 16.09 0.00
N TYR A 388 25.70 17.16 0.05
CA TYR A 388 26.21 18.44 -0.37
C TYR A 388 27.10 19.12 0.69
N ASN A 389 28.41 18.95 0.49
CA ASN A 389 29.50 19.53 1.29
C ASN A 389 29.66 21.08 1.23
N TYR A 390 28.65 21.86 0.84
CA TYR A 390 28.72 23.34 0.80
C TYR A 390 29.81 23.95 -0.12
N ASP A 391 30.37 23.16 -1.03
CA ASP A 391 31.53 23.51 -1.88
C ASP A 391 31.16 24.01 -3.31
N GLY A 392 29.91 23.79 -3.71
CA GLY A 392 29.34 24.19 -5.00
C GLY A 392 29.34 23.08 -6.04
N VAL A 393 29.78 21.89 -5.65
CA VAL A 393 29.75 20.66 -6.44
C VAL A 393 28.42 19.95 -6.19
N LYS A 394 27.78 19.49 -7.25
CA LYS A 394 26.50 18.76 -7.15
C LYS A 394 26.73 17.34 -6.61
N PRO A 395 25.88 16.79 -5.75
CA PRO A 395 26.11 15.46 -5.16
C PRO A 395 26.32 14.35 -6.21
N PRO A 396 27.34 13.49 -6.07
CA PRO A 396 27.51 12.29 -6.89
C PRO A 396 26.61 11.15 -6.40
N VAL A 397 26.08 10.37 -7.34
CA VAL A 397 25.30 9.16 -7.05
C VAL A 397 26.15 7.93 -7.32
N TYR A 398 26.24 7.04 -6.34
CA TYR A 398 26.95 5.78 -6.41
C TYR A 398 25.99 4.59 -6.35
N SER A 399 26.37 3.49 -7.00
CA SER A 399 25.86 2.16 -6.62
C SER A 399 26.75 1.60 -5.51
N ILE A 400 26.17 0.86 -4.58
CA ILE A 400 26.89 0.14 -3.52
C ILE A 400 26.57 -1.36 -3.59
N ASN A 401 27.62 -2.18 -3.58
CA ASN A 401 27.47 -3.62 -3.46
C ASN A 401 27.32 -4.01 -1.99
N LEU A 402 26.12 -4.44 -1.59
CA LEU A 402 25.82 -4.75 -0.19
C LEU A 402 26.75 -5.83 0.41
N LYS A 403 27.27 -6.76 -0.39
CA LYS A 403 28.14 -7.85 0.09
C LYS A 403 29.60 -7.43 0.28
N THR A 404 30.06 -6.38 -0.39
CA THR A 404 31.48 -5.99 -0.38
C THR A 404 31.73 -4.58 0.14
N GLY A 405 30.71 -3.71 0.19
CA GLY A 405 30.83 -2.28 0.47
C GLY A 405 31.40 -1.47 -0.71
N ALA A 406 31.78 -2.13 -1.81
CA ALA A 406 32.39 -1.44 -2.95
C ALA A 406 31.38 -0.53 -3.65
N THR A 407 31.78 0.72 -3.88
CA THR A 407 30.98 1.73 -4.55
C THR A 407 31.44 1.95 -6.00
N ASN A 408 30.49 2.24 -6.90
CA ASN A 408 30.80 2.64 -8.27
C ASN A 408 29.98 3.88 -8.65
N TYR A 409 30.67 4.90 -9.19
CA TYR A 409 30.03 6.12 -9.67
C TYR A 409 29.03 5.82 -10.79
N ILE A 410 27.82 6.36 -10.68
CA ILE A 410 26.76 6.25 -11.68
C ILE A 410 26.63 7.55 -12.46
N THR A 411 26.29 8.62 -11.75
CA THR A 411 25.99 9.94 -12.32
C THR A 411 26.19 11.02 -11.25
N ARG A 412 25.98 12.27 -11.62
CA ARG A 412 25.95 13.40 -10.69
C ARG A 412 24.61 14.10 -10.83
N LEU A 413 24.03 14.55 -9.72
CA LEU A 413 22.79 15.31 -9.77
C LEU A 413 22.94 16.55 -10.65
N GLN A 414 21.86 16.90 -11.36
CA GLN A 414 21.82 18.10 -12.21
C GLN A 414 21.57 19.36 -11.40
N ASN A 415 21.10 19.22 -10.16
CA ASN A 415 20.85 20.28 -9.21
C ASN A 415 21.71 20.07 -7.97
N LEU A 416 21.89 21.16 -7.23
CA LEU A 416 22.33 21.05 -5.84
C LEU A 416 21.11 20.54 -5.07
N ALA A 417 21.34 19.57 -4.20
CA ALA A 417 20.37 18.97 -3.29
C ALA A 417 21.15 18.66 -2.02
N ASP A 418 20.51 18.75 -0.87
CA ASP A 418 21.16 18.48 0.40
C ASP A 418 21.56 17.00 0.52
N ALA A 419 20.60 16.11 0.22
CA ALA A 419 20.80 14.72 -0.15
C ALA A 419 21.13 13.75 1.00
N GLU A 420 20.74 14.10 2.22
CA GLU A 420 20.81 13.23 3.41
C GLU A 420 19.75 12.12 3.36
N GLY A 421 18.59 12.41 2.75
CA GLY A 421 17.52 11.45 2.53
C GLY A 421 17.52 10.82 1.13
N LEU A 422 17.60 9.48 1.05
CA LEU A 422 17.47 8.72 -0.20
C LEU A 422 16.69 7.41 0.03
N ALA A 423 15.61 7.15 -0.72
CA ALA A 423 14.84 5.92 -0.57
C ALA A 423 14.07 5.50 -1.84
N PHE A 424 13.85 4.20 -2.02
CA PHE A 424 12.92 3.69 -3.04
C PHE A 424 11.51 3.61 -2.48
N ALA A 425 10.51 4.04 -3.25
CA ALA A 425 9.10 3.86 -2.89
C ALA A 425 8.46 2.67 -3.62
N SER A 426 7.21 2.35 -3.26
CA SER A 426 6.46 1.21 -3.81
C SER A 426 6.13 1.33 -5.31
N ASP A 427 6.32 2.49 -5.92
CA ASP A 427 6.25 2.68 -7.38
C ASP A 427 7.54 2.29 -8.11
N GLY A 428 8.57 1.87 -7.38
CA GLY A 428 9.88 1.48 -7.92
C GLY A 428 10.79 2.66 -8.25
N ASN A 429 10.38 3.89 -7.94
CA ASN A 429 11.18 5.08 -8.16
C ASN A 429 12.07 5.40 -6.96
N LEU A 430 13.23 5.98 -7.24
CA LEU A 430 14.18 6.49 -6.24
C LEU A 430 13.85 7.95 -5.94
N TYR A 431 13.70 8.27 -4.66
CA TYR A 431 13.39 9.60 -4.19
C TYR A 431 14.52 10.15 -3.32
N ILE A 432 14.71 11.46 -3.43
CA ILE A 432 15.68 12.24 -2.68
C ILE A 432 14.97 13.45 -2.08
N GLU A 433 15.45 13.91 -0.93
CA GLU A 433 15.04 15.19 -0.37
C GLU A 433 15.89 16.35 -0.93
N ASP A 434 15.34 17.56 -0.91
CA ASP A 434 16.13 18.79 -1.02
C ASP A 434 15.45 19.94 -0.26
N GLU A 435 16.22 20.44 0.69
CA GLU A 435 16.01 21.59 1.55
C GLU A 435 15.82 22.93 0.81
N GLY A 436 16.47 23.05 -0.36
CA GLY A 436 16.58 24.29 -1.12
C GLY A 436 17.51 25.32 -0.44
N ARG A 437 18.49 25.87 -1.17
CA ARG A 437 19.37 26.92 -0.63
C ARG A 437 18.81 28.35 -0.67
N ASP A 438 17.75 28.57 -1.45
CA ASP A 438 17.13 29.88 -1.64
C ASP A 438 15.61 29.68 -1.55
N ASP A 439 15.03 29.85 -0.35
CA ASP A 439 13.71 30.42 0.00
C ASP A 439 12.51 30.38 -1.01
N LEU A 440 12.50 29.44 -1.95
CA LEU A 440 11.50 29.27 -2.99
C LEU A 440 10.56 28.12 -2.63
N ASN A 441 9.57 28.43 -1.78
CA ASN A 441 8.33 27.67 -1.61
C ASN A 441 8.49 26.20 -1.14
N GLY A 442 9.04 26.03 0.06
CA GLY A 442 8.99 24.79 0.86
C GLY A 442 9.99 23.71 0.43
N LYS A 443 10.49 22.96 1.43
CA LYS A 443 11.33 21.77 1.24
C LYS A 443 10.60 20.72 0.40
N ARG A 444 11.31 20.08 -0.52
CA ARG A 444 10.71 19.23 -1.56
C ARG A 444 11.34 17.86 -1.59
N LEU A 445 10.57 16.91 -2.11
CA LEU A 445 11.05 15.59 -2.46
C LEU A 445 11.02 15.44 -3.99
N TYR A 446 12.05 14.80 -4.53
CA TYR A 446 12.25 14.66 -5.97
C TYR A 446 12.48 13.20 -6.36
N GLU A 447 11.90 12.77 -7.47
CA GLU A 447 12.31 11.53 -8.15
C GLU A 447 13.69 11.75 -8.79
N VAL A 448 14.59 10.79 -8.65
CA VAL A 448 15.94 10.79 -9.20
C VAL A 448 16.02 9.97 -10.49
N ASN A 449 16.34 10.62 -11.60
CA ASN A 449 16.69 9.90 -12.82
C ASN A 449 18.14 9.40 -12.76
N LEU A 450 18.33 8.13 -12.42
CA LEU A 450 19.66 7.51 -12.26
C LEU A 450 20.55 7.54 -13.51
N GLN A 451 19.98 7.70 -14.71
CA GLN A 451 20.78 7.77 -15.95
C GLN A 451 21.38 9.16 -16.17
N THR A 452 20.67 10.21 -15.76
CA THR A 452 21.00 11.60 -16.12
C THR A 452 21.30 12.49 -14.93
N GLY A 453 20.95 12.05 -13.71
CA GLY A 453 20.98 12.85 -12.48
C GLY A 453 19.89 13.94 -12.42
N ALA A 454 18.93 13.94 -13.34
CA ALA A 454 17.82 14.90 -13.31
C ALA A 454 16.90 14.64 -12.11
N LEU A 455 16.37 15.73 -11.53
CA LEU A 455 15.42 15.69 -10.42
C LEU A 455 14.04 16.14 -10.88
N THR A 456 13.01 15.34 -10.57
CA THR A 456 11.61 15.64 -10.88
C THR A 456 10.84 15.94 -9.59
N PRO A 457 10.27 17.16 -9.40
CA PRO A 457 9.49 17.48 -8.20
C PRO A 457 8.34 16.49 -8.01
N SER A 458 8.20 15.96 -6.79
CA SER A 458 7.26 14.87 -6.50
C SER A 458 6.40 15.09 -5.25
N ALA A 459 6.87 15.88 -4.28
CA ALA A 459 6.09 16.27 -3.10
C ALA A 459 6.71 17.50 -2.39
N VAL A 460 5.96 18.07 -1.44
CA VAL A 460 6.38 19.18 -0.56
C VAL A 460 6.21 18.75 0.90
N THR A 461 7.23 18.89 1.76
CA THR A 461 7.15 18.41 3.15
C THR A 461 6.61 19.45 4.15
N ASN A 462 6.64 20.74 3.81
CA ASN A 462 6.37 21.83 4.76
C ASN A 462 7.15 21.71 6.09
N ALA A 463 8.29 21.00 6.07
CA ALA A 463 9.10 20.79 7.25
C ALA A 463 9.78 22.08 7.74
N ASN A 464 9.97 22.17 9.06
CA ASN A 464 10.74 23.22 9.71
C ASN A 464 11.97 22.54 10.33
N GLY A 465 13.19 22.99 10.03
CA GLY A 465 14.41 22.25 10.41
C GLY A 465 14.82 21.25 9.32
N ASP A 466 16.09 20.88 9.30
CA ASP A 466 16.79 20.12 8.25
C ASP A 466 16.21 18.71 8.07
N ILE A 467 16.22 18.14 6.86
CA ILE A 467 15.68 16.79 6.59
C ILE A 467 16.82 15.77 6.63
N GLU A 468 17.06 15.28 7.84
CA GLU A 468 18.08 14.30 8.20
C GLU A 468 17.79 12.86 7.73
N GLY A 469 16.64 12.63 7.09
CA GLY A 469 16.28 11.29 6.66
C GLY A 469 15.01 11.19 5.85
N LEU A 470 15.07 10.34 4.83
CA LEU A 470 13.94 9.96 3.99
C LEU A 470 13.84 8.43 3.96
N SER A 471 12.66 7.89 4.26
CA SER A 471 12.35 6.47 4.10
C SER A 471 11.02 6.28 3.41
N CYS A 472 10.92 5.35 2.47
CA CYS A 472 9.69 5.10 1.73
C CYS A 472 9.25 3.63 1.82
N ASN A 473 8.04 3.34 1.37
CA ASN A 473 7.47 1.99 1.40
C ASN A 473 7.98 1.04 0.30
N GLY A 474 9.17 1.26 -0.26
CA GLY A 474 9.70 0.43 -1.34
C GLY A 474 9.91 -1.04 -0.96
N THR A 475 10.26 -1.33 0.30
CA THR A 475 10.40 -2.72 0.79
C THR A 475 9.16 -3.57 0.58
N GLN A 476 7.98 -2.95 0.47
CA GLN A 476 6.72 -3.64 0.15
C GLN A 476 6.80 -4.43 -1.17
N ILE A 477 7.50 -3.91 -2.19
CA ILE A 477 7.64 -4.58 -3.49
C ILE A 477 8.33 -5.95 -3.36
N ALA A 478 9.28 -6.07 -2.44
CA ALA A 478 10.02 -7.30 -2.22
C ALA A 478 9.20 -8.31 -1.39
N ILE A 479 8.43 -7.83 -0.42
CA ILE A 479 7.57 -8.65 0.44
C ILE A 479 6.41 -9.26 -0.37
N GLU A 480 5.79 -8.48 -1.27
CA GLU A 480 4.69 -8.98 -2.11
C GLU A 480 5.13 -10.05 -3.12
N LYS A 481 6.44 -10.13 -3.40
CA LYS A 481 7.03 -11.11 -4.35
C LYS A 481 7.58 -12.37 -3.67
N ALA A 482 7.83 -12.33 -2.36
CA ALA A 482 8.40 -13.41 -1.57
C ALA A 482 7.29 -14.31 -1.00
#